data_AF-A0A966GFI1-F1
#
_entry.id   AF-A0A966GFI1-F1
#
_cell.length_a   1.000
_cell.length_b   1.000
_cell.length_c   1.000
_cell.angle_alpha   90.00
_cell.angle_beta   90.00
_cell.angle_gamma   90.00
#
_symmetry.space_group_name_H-M   'P 1'
#
loop_
_entity.id
_entity.type
_entity.pdbx_description
1 polymer ?
#
loop_
_entity_poly.entity_id
_entity_poly.type
_entity_poly.pdbx_seq_one_letter_code
_entity_poly.pdbx_strand_id
1 'polypeptide(L)' 'RFVFTAGTDRIKDFESGDDEIDLSFLASVSNYNQAMAVAVQSGASVVFNFAEGRLIVDNMRLNQFDSDDFLF' A
#
# COMPACT_ATOMS: atom_id res chain seq x y z
N ARG A 1 1.08 7.47 9.52
CA ARG A 1 2.11 7.39 8.44
C ARG A 1 3.00 6.16 8.60
N PHE A 2 3.04 5.31 7.58
CA PHE A 2 3.85 4.10 7.47
C PHE A 2 4.83 4.24 6.33
N VAL A 3 6.10 3.88 6.52
CA VAL A 3 7.12 3.95 5.46
C VAL A 3 7.45 2.53 5.01
N PHE A 4 7.33 2.24 3.72
CA PHE A 4 7.69 0.97 3.14
C PHE A 4 8.85 1.14 2.14
N THR A 5 9.91 0.35 2.31
CA THR A 5 11.11 0.45 1.44
C THR A 5 11.43 -0.86 0.73
N ALA A 6 11.32 -2.01 1.39
CA ALA A 6 11.54 -3.34 0.80
C ALA A 6 11.07 -4.46 1.74
N GLY A 7 11.07 -5.70 1.25
CA GLY A 7 10.89 -6.89 2.10
C GLY A 7 9.44 -7.33 2.24
N THR A 8 9.00 -7.66 3.46
CA THR A 8 7.59 -8.04 3.70
C THR A 8 7.09 -7.45 4.99
N ASP A 9 6.21 -6.47 4.86
CA ASP A 9 5.64 -5.74 5.99
C ASP A 9 4.12 -5.96 6.08
N ARG A 10 3.58 -5.76 7.28
CA ARG A 10 2.16 -5.87 7.57
C ARG A 10 1.71 -4.71 8.45
N ILE A 11 0.74 -3.94 7.94
CA ILE A 11 0.03 -2.89 8.67
C ILE A 11 -1.31 -3.45 9.13
N LYS A 12 -1.65 -3.30 10.42
CA LYS A 12 -2.83 -3.95 11.02
C LYS A 12 -4.03 -3.01 11.22
N ASP A 13 -3.77 -1.71 11.20
CA ASP A 13 -4.62 -0.64 11.72
C ASP A 13 -4.52 0.62 10.83
N PHE A 14 -4.44 0.43 9.51
CA PHE A 14 -4.46 1.55 8.55
C PHE A 14 -5.87 2.17 8.49
N GLU A 15 -5.94 3.50 8.62
CA GLU A 15 -7.18 4.27 8.52
C GLU A 15 -7.11 5.24 7.33
N SER A 16 -7.79 4.92 6.23
CA SER A 16 -7.81 5.78 5.03
C SER A 16 -8.36 7.17 5.34
N GLY A 17 -7.70 8.20 4.81
CA GLY A 17 -7.98 9.61 5.07
C GLY A 17 -7.34 10.18 6.34
N ASP A 18 -6.85 9.34 7.26
CA ASP A 18 -6.12 9.74 8.47
C ASP A 18 -4.64 9.31 8.42
N ASP A 19 -4.36 8.14 7.84
CA ASP A 19 -3.03 7.59 7.64
C ASP A 19 -2.53 7.68 6.19
N GLU A 20 -1.21 7.74 6.05
CA GLU A 20 -0.52 7.70 4.76
C GLU A 20 0.46 6.52 4.70
N ILE A 21 0.58 5.90 3.53
CA ILE A 21 1.63 4.95 3.19
C ILE A 21 2.65 5.65 2.28
N ASP A 22 3.86 5.82 2.80
CA ASP A 22 4.97 6.40 2.07
C ASP A 22 5.70 5.34 1.25
N LEU A 23 5.57 5.47 -0.07
CA LEU A 23 6.18 4.63 -1.11
C LEU A 23 7.28 5.39 -1.86
N SER A 24 7.71 6.57 -1.41
CA SER A 24 8.67 7.44 -2.11
C SER A 24 10.08 6.85 -2.26
N PHE A 25 10.35 5.75 -1.58
CA PHE A 25 11.61 5.01 -1.69
C PHE A 25 11.57 3.89 -2.74
N LEU A 26 10.40 3.62 -3.35
CA LEU A 26 10.24 2.57 -4.34
C LEU A 26 10.58 3.09 -5.74
N ALA A 27 11.27 2.27 -6.52
CA ALA A 27 11.54 2.53 -7.93
C ALA A 27 10.48 1.88 -8.85
N SER A 28 9.76 0.86 -8.36
CA SER A 28 8.78 0.10 -9.16
C SER A 28 7.44 0.80 -9.36
N VAL A 29 7.12 1.79 -8.53
CA VAL A 29 5.88 2.59 -8.60
C VAL A 29 6.18 4.04 -8.26
N SER A 30 5.47 4.97 -8.90
CA SER A 30 5.67 6.41 -8.71
C SER A 30 4.35 7.19 -8.68
N ASN A 31 3.21 6.50 -8.60
CA ASN A 31 1.89 7.11 -8.46
C ASN A 31 0.83 6.08 -8.02
N TYR A 32 -0.32 6.60 -7.57
CA TYR A 32 -1.46 5.83 -7.09
C TYR A 32 -1.91 4.73 -8.07
N ASN A 33 -2.07 5.06 -9.35
CA ASN A 33 -2.55 4.09 -10.35
C ASN A 33 -1.58 2.90 -10.50
N GLN A 34 -0.27 3.14 -10.43
CA GLN A 34 0.74 2.08 -10.48
C GLN A 34 0.74 1.22 -9.21
N ALA A 35 0.61 1.84 -8.03
CA ALA A 35 0.48 1.10 -6.77
C ALA A 35 -0.76 0.21 -6.76
N MET A 36 -1.91 0.74 -7.18
CA MET A 36 -3.16 -0.01 -7.25
C MET A 36 -3.16 -1.08 -8.35
N ALA A 37 -2.40 -0.91 -9.43
CA ALA A 37 -2.25 -1.93 -10.47
C ALA A 37 -1.53 -3.20 -9.98
N VAL A 38 -0.71 -3.11 -8.93
CA VAL A 38 -0.02 -4.26 -8.31
C VAL A 38 -0.65 -4.71 -6.99
N ALA A 39 -1.76 -4.08 -6.60
CA ALA A 39 -2.53 -4.43 -5.43
C ALA A 39 -3.53 -5.56 -5.72
N VAL A 40 -3.63 -6.51 -4.80
CA VAL A 40 -4.55 -7.65 -4.91
C VAL A 40 -5.32 -7.81 -3.60
N GLN A 41 -6.64 -8.02 -3.70
CA GLN A 41 -7.44 -8.39 -2.55
C GLN A 41 -7.12 -9.84 -2.13
N SER A 42 -6.76 -10.06 -0.87
CA SER A 42 -6.53 -11.39 -0.29
C SER A 42 -7.31 -11.54 1.01
N GLY A 43 -8.45 -12.23 0.96
CA GLY A 43 -9.34 -12.36 2.12
C GLY A 43 -9.82 -11.00 2.61
N ALA A 44 -9.50 -10.65 3.86
CA ALA A 44 -9.83 -9.35 4.46
C ALA A 44 -8.72 -8.30 4.29
N SER A 45 -7.61 -8.62 3.63
CA SER A 45 -6.46 -7.72 3.48
C SER A 45 -6.29 -7.29 2.02
N VAL A 46 -5.61 -6.16 1.82
CA VAL A 46 -5.01 -5.78 0.53
C VAL A 46 -3.53 -6.09 0.56
N VAL A 47 -3.03 -6.68 -0.52
CA VAL A 47 -1.63 -7.05 -0.67
C VAL A 47 -1.06 -6.31 -1.88
N PHE A 48 -0.14 -5.39 -1.65
CA PHE A 48 0.64 -4.73 -2.70
C PHE A 48 1.88 -5.56 -2.99
N ASN A 49 2.08 -5.95 -4.26
CA ASN A 49 3.21 -6.76 -4.70
C ASN A 49 4.16 -5.91 -5.55
N PHE A 50 5.01 -5.14 -4.88
CA PHE A 50 6.05 -4.32 -5.51
C PHE A 50 7.24 -5.19 -5.94
N ALA A 51 8.13 -4.63 -6.78
CA ALA A 51 9.37 -5.34 -7.12
C ALA A 51 10.30 -5.47 -5.90
N GLU A 52 10.26 -4.49 -5.00
CA GLU A 52 11.06 -4.41 -3.77
C GLU A 52 10.53 -5.32 -2.66
N GLY A 53 9.27 -5.77 -2.75
CA GLY A 53 8.68 -6.61 -1.73
C GLY A 53 7.16 -6.56 -1.66
N ARG A 54 6.62 -7.00 -0.53
CA ARG A 54 5.17 -7.13 -0.30
C ARG A 54 4.73 -6.32 0.90
N LEU A 55 3.76 -5.44 0.70
CA LEU A 55 3.09 -4.74 1.78
C LEU A 55 1.67 -5.31 1.96
N ILE A 56 1.35 -5.75 3.17
CA ILE A 56 0.04 -6.31 3.51
C ILE A 56 -0.68 -5.32 4.42
N VAL A 57 -1.85 -4.86 4.01
CA VAL A 57 -2.70 -3.98 4.81
C VAL A 57 -3.95 -4.75 5.23
N ASP A 58 -4.06 -5.06 6.51
CA ASP A 58 -5.16 -5.85 7.05
C ASP A 58 -6.45 -5.05 7.15
N ASN A 59 -7.58 -5.76 7.04
CA ASN A 59 -8.93 -5.21 7.18
C ASN A 59 -9.28 -4.07 6.21
N MET A 60 -8.58 -3.99 5.09
CA MET A 60 -8.84 -3.02 4.02
C MET A 60 -9.37 -3.68 2.75
N ARG A 61 -10.12 -2.90 1.97
CA ARG A 61 -10.56 -3.22 0.61
C ARG A 61 -9.89 -2.33 -0.41
N LEU A 62 -9.70 -2.84 -1.62
CA LEU A 62 -9.12 -2.07 -2.73
C LEU A 62 -9.86 -0.75 -2.99
N ASN A 63 -11.20 -0.76 -2.86
CA ASN A 63 -12.03 0.42 -3.07
C ASN A 63 -12.11 1.38 -1.87
N GLN A 64 -11.37 1.10 -0.80
CA GLN A 64 -11.22 1.99 0.34
C GLN A 64 -9.89 2.75 0.32
N PHE A 65 -9.06 2.52 -0.70
CA PHE A 65 -7.88 3.34 -0.94
C PHE A 65 -8.20 4.43 -1.95
N ASP A 66 -7.63 5.61 -1.75
CA ASP A 66 -7.58 6.68 -2.74
C ASP A 66 -6.15 7.24 -2.90
N SER A 67 -6.00 8.30 -3.71
CA SER A 67 -4.67 8.85 -3.98
C SER A 67 -4.02 9.53 -2.78
N ASP A 68 -4.80 10.02 -1.83
CA ASP A 68 -4.32 10.80 -0.70
C ASP A 68 -3.76 9.88 0.41
N ASP A 69 -4.10 8.59 0.37
CA ASP A 69 -3.53 7.55 1.23
C ASP A 69 -2.05 7.24 0.94
N PHE A 70 -1.45 7.80 -0.12
CA PHE A 70 -0.09 7.45 -0.56
C PHE A 70 0.80 8.65 -0.84
N LEU A 71 2.06 8.53 -0.43
CA LEU A 71 3.14 9.43 -0.83
C LEU A 71 4.10 8.71 -1.79
N PHE A 72 4.55 9.42 -2.83
CA PHE A 72 5.47 8.94 -3.87
C PHE A 72 6.63 9.91 -4.06
#